data_AF-A0A961GRK3-F1
#
_entry.id   AF-A0A961GRK3-F1
#
_cell.length_a   1.000
_cell.length_b   1.000
_cell.length_c   1.000
_cell.angle_alpha   90.00
_cell.angle_beta   90.00
_cell.angle_gamma   90.00
#
_symmetry.space_group_name_H-M   'P 1'
#
loop_
_entity.id
_entity.type
_entity.pdbx_description
1 polymer ?
#
loop_
_entity_poly.entity_id
_entity_poly.type
_entity_poly.pdbx_seq_one_letter_code
_entity_poly.pdbx_strand_id
1 'polypeptide(L)'
;MTAWRDVGAAAPEFAARVRGLFEARTHKTIAALCADGAPRILGIECEFVDGELQFGLMIGAREGADLRRTARQRPESCCVLCGNLK
;
A
#
# COMPACT_ATOMS: atom_id res chain seq x y z
N MET A 1 -2.55 -13.03 1.71
CA MET A 1 -2.51 -11.78 0.93
C MET A 1 -2.74 -12.15 -0.51
N THR A 2 -3.56 -11.37 -1.21
CA THR A 2 -3.82 -11.56 -2.65
C THR A 2 -2.69 -10.89 -3.43
N ALA A 3 -2.11 -11.59 -4.40
CA ALA A 3 -1.06 -11.03 -5.24
C ALA A 3 -1.66 -10.03 -6.25
N TRP A 4 -0.86 -9.05 -6.69
CA TRP A 4 -1.37 -8.07 -7.66
C TRP A 4 -1.75 -8.74 -9.00
N ARG A 5 -1.02 -9.79 -9.40
CA ARG A 5 -1.36 -10.60 -10.58
C ARG A 5 -2.75 -11.22 -10.54
N ASP A 6 -3.24 -11.60 -9.36
CA ASP A 6 -4.57 -12.20 -9.23
C ASP A 6 -5.65 -11.14 -9.48
N VAL A 7 -5.41 -9.91 -9.03
CA VAL A 7 -6.25 -8.74 -9.33
C VAL A 7 -6.19 -8.42 -10.83
N GLY A 8 -5.01 -8.47 -11.44
CA GLY A 8 -4.82 -8.26 -12.87
C GLY A 8 -5.56 -9.29 -13.73
N ALA A 9 -5.61 -10.56 -13.30
CA ALA A 9 -6.36 -11.61 -13.99
C ALA A 9 -7.87 -11.47 -13.80
N ALA A 10 -8.34 -11.12 -12.60
CA ALA A 10 -9.76 -11.03 -12.28
C ALA A 10 -10.43 -9.74 -12.80
N ALA A 11 -9.68 -8.62 -12.86
CA ALA A 11 -10.19 -7.31 -13.23
C ALA A 11 -9.14 -6.50 -14.02
N PRO A 12 -8.88 -6.85 -15.30
CA PRO A 12 -7.75 -6.31 -16.06
C PRO A 12 -7.82 -4.80 -16.31
N GLU A 13 -8.99 -4.27 -16.66
CA GLU A 13 -9.19 -2.83 -16.90
C GLU A 13 -8.99 -2.00 -15.63
N PHE A 14 -9.51 -2.51 -14.50
CA PHE A 14 -9.33 -1.90 -13.19
C PHE A 14 -7.86 -1.90 -12.79
N ALA A 15 -7.17 -3.04 -12.94
CA ALA A 15 -5.76 -3.17 -12.63
C ALA A 15 -4.89 -2.21 -13.48
N ALA A 16 -5.19 -2.07 -14.77
CA ALA A 16 -4.50 -1.13 -15.66
C ALA A 16 -4.68 0.33 -15.20
N ARG A 17 -5.90 0.72 -14.81
CA ARG A 17 -6.18 2.06 -14.30
C ARG A 17 -5.45 2.34 -13.00
N VAL A 18 -5.48 1.41 -12.05
CA VAL A 18 -4.78 1.57 -10.75
C VAL A 18 -3.28 1.66 -10.97
N ARG A 19 -2.73 0.81 -11.84
CA ARG A 19 -1.30 0.84 -12.19
C ARG A 19 -0.90 2.20 -12.76
N GLY A 20 -1.67 2.74 -13.71
CA GLY A 20 -1.43 4.08 -14.26
C GLY A 20 -1.48 5.18 -13.20
N LEU A 21 -2.38 5.10 -12.21
CA LEU A 21 -2.44 6.06 -11.11
C LEU A 21 -1.24 5.96 -10.16
N PHE A 22 -0.78 4.73 -9.89
CA PHE A 22 0.35 4.49 -9.00
C PHE A 22 1.66 4.92 -9.66
N GLU A 23 1.86 4.60 -10.94
CA GLU A 23 3.07 4.96 -11.70
C GLU A 23 3.13 6.45 -12.07
N ALA A 24 1.99 7.16 -12.10
CA ALA A 24 1.96 8.59 -12.42
C ALA A 24 2.72 9.49 -11.42
N ARG A 25 3.00 8.99 -10.19
CA ARG A 25 3.74 9.73 -9.16
C ARG A 25 4.63 8.82 -8.34
N THR A 26 5.69 9.35 -7.76
CA THR A 26 6.56 8.57 -6.86
C THR A 26 5.89 8.31 -5.51
N HIS A 27 5.36 9.38 -4.90
CA HIS A 27 4.85 9.32 -3.52
C HIS A 27 3.42 8.80 -3.45
N LYS A 28 3.15 7.98 -2.45
CA LYS A 28 1.86 7.45 -2.03
C LYS A 28 1.71 7.64 -0.53
N THR A 29 0.49 7.46 -0.06
CA THR A 29 0.15 7.56 1.33
C THR A 29 -0.51 6.27 1.77
N ILE A 30 -0.10 5.70 2.90
CA ILE A 30 -0.69 4.47 3.45
C ILE A 30 -1.16 4.71 4.88
N ALA A 31 -2.31 4.14 5.24
CA ALA A 31 -2.83 4.17 6.60
C ALA A 31 -2.52 2.86 7.34
N ALA A 32 -2.05 2.98 8.58
CA ALA A 32 -1.76 1.87 9.47
C ALA A 32 -2.32 2.09 10.87
N LEU A 33 -2.48 1.03 11.65
CA LEU A 33 -2.91 1.05 13.05
C LEU A 33 -1.70 1.06 14.00
N CYS A 34 -1.65 2.09 14.83
CA CYS A 34 -0.74 2.19 15.97
C CYS A 34 -1.02 1.08 17.01
N ALA A 35 -0.12 0.96 18.00
CA ALA A 35 -0.29 0.01 19.11
C ALA A 35 -1.52 0.28 19.98
N ASP A 36 -1.91 1.54 20.09
CA ASP A 36 -3.11 2.02 20.78
C ASP A 36 -4.37 1.96 19.91
N GLY A 37 -4.27 1.48 18.67
CA GLY A 37 -5.38 1.38 17.72
C GLY A 37 -5.69 2.66 16.96
N ALA A 38 -4.99 3.78 17.22
CA ALA A 38 -5.19 5.01 16.47
C ALA A 38 -4.65 4.89 15.02
N PRO A 39 -5.30 5.50 14.03
CA PRO A 39 -4.79 5.53 12.67
C PRO A 39 -3.55 6.42 12.56
N ARG A 40 -2.53 5.94 11.85
CA ARG A 40 -1.32 6.67 11.45
C ARG A 40 -1.26 6.71 9.93
N ILE A 41 -0.91 7.88 9.40
CA ILE A 41 -0.68 8.11 7.98
C ILE A 41 0.83 8.15 7.71
N LEU A 42 1.28 7.44 6.68
CA LEU A 42 2.67 7.34 6.28
C LEU A 42 2.82 7.68 4.80
N GLY A 43 3.89 8.39 4.43
CA GLY A 43 4.33 8.49 3.04
C GLY A 43 5.16 7.27 2.65
N ILE A 44 4.88 6.69 1.48
CA ILE A 44 5.63 5.56 0.93
C ILE A 44 5.87 5.76 -0.57
N GLU A 45 6.84 5.03 -1.10
CA GLU A 45 7.02 4.82 -2.53
C GLU A 45 6.67 3.37 -2.84
N CYS A 46 6.03 3.12 -3.98
CA CYS A 46 5.62 1.77 -4.37
C CYS A 46 5.97 1.49 -5.82
N GLU A 47 6.27 0.23 -6.10
CA GLU A 47 6.56 -0.27 -7.43
C GLU A 47 5.83 -1.59 -7.70
N PHE A 48 5.54 -1.87 -8.97
CA PHE A 48 5.01 -3.15 -9.41
C PHE A 48 6.16 -4.01 -9.94
N VAL A 49 6.52 -5.06 -9.22
CA VAL A 49 7.64 -5.96 -9.56
C VAL A 49 7.15 -7.41 -9.53
N ASP A 50 7.40 -8.15 -10.61
CA ASP A 50 7.02 -9.57 -10.77
C ASP A 50 5.54 -9.90 -10.55
N GLY A 51 4.66 -8.90 -10.77
CA GLY A 51 3.23 -9.04 -10.54
C GLY A 51 2.82 -8.88 -9.09
N GLU A 52 3.66 -8.26 -8.27
CA GLU A 52 3.40 -7.83 -6.89
C GLU A 52 3.49 -6.31 -6.77
N LEU A 53 2.72 -5.74 -5.84
CA LEU A 53 2.90 -4.35 -5.40
C LEU A 53 3.82 -4.35 -4.19
N GLN A 54 4.99 -3.72 -4.33
CA GLN A 54 6.03 -3.68 -3.31
C GLN A 54 6.28 -2.24 -2.86
N PHE A 55 6.71 -2.08 -1.61
CA PHE A 55 7.17 -0.80 -1.06
C PHE A 55 8.25 -1.03 -0.02
N GLY A 56 9.18 -0.08 0.07
CA GLY A 56 10.29 -0.13 1.01
C GLY A 56 10.01 0.67 2.28
N LEU A 57 10.62 0.24 3.39
CA LEU A 57 10.75 1.01 4.62
C LEU A 57 12.18 0.85 5.15
N MET A 58 12.65 1.85 5.88
CA MET A 58 13.88 1.73 6.63
C MET A 58 13.78 0.58 7.66
N ILE A 59 14.81 -0.25 7.73
CA ILE A 59 14.88 -1.35 8.71
C ILE A 59 14.82 -0.76 10.12
N GLY A 60 13.94 -1.30 10.96
CA GLY A 60 13.72 -0.82 12.33
C GLY A 60 12.74 0.36 12.45
N ALA A 61 12.21 0.88 11.34
CA ALA A 61 11.20 1.93 11.37
C ALA A 61 9.95 1.49 12.16
N ARG A 62 9.45 2.39 13.01
CA ARG A 62 8.25 2.17 13.85
C ARG A 62 7.03 1.87 12.98
N GLU A 63 6.97 2.55 11.86
CA GLU A 63 6.06 2.38 10.73
C GLU A 63 5.90 0.92 10.30
N GLY A 64 7.00 0.18 10.24
CA GLY A 64 6.98 -1.24 9.85
C GLY A 64 6.27 -2.13 10.88
N ALA A 65 6.33 -1.78 12.17
CA ALA A 65 5.60 -2.49 13.22
C ALA A 65 4.09 -2.23 13.13
N ASP A 66 3.70 -0.99 12.82
CA ASP A 66 2.30 -0.59 12.68
C ASP A 66 1.65 -1.24 11.43
N LEU A 67 2.38 -1.32 10.31
CA LEU A 67 1.90 -2.01 9.11
C LEU A 67 1.76 -3.52 9.34
N ARG A 68 2.71 -4.17 10.01
CA ARG A 68 2.59 -5.59 10.39
C ARG A 68 1.42 -5.84 11.33
N ARG A 69 1.10 -4.92 12.24
CA ARG A 69 -0.09 -5.01 13.10
C ARG A 69 -1.37 -4.89 12.27
N THR A 70 -1.43 -3.89 11.39
CA THR A 70 -2.57 -3.65 10.49
C THR A 70 -2.86 -4.87 9.63
N ALA A 71 -1.85 -5.43 8.96
CA ALA A 71 -2.02 -6.61 8.11
C ALA A 71 -2.55 -7.84 8.86
N ARG A 72 -2.25 -7.97 10.16
CA ARG A 72 -2.78 -9.07 11.01
C ARG A 72 -4.19 -8.82 11.52
N GLN A 73 -4.49 -7.59 11.94
CA GLN A 73 -5.74 -7.28 12.62
C GLN A 73 -6.85 -6.88 11.65
N ARG A 74 -6.49 -6.16 10.58
CA ARG A 74 -7.39 -5.47 9.66
C ARG A 74 -6.75 -5.39 8.26
N PRO A 75 -6.55 -6.51 7.56
CA PRO A 75 -5.96 -6.52 6.22
C PRO A 75 -6.73 -5.64 5.22
N GLU A 76 -8.04 -5.47 5.40
CA GLU A 76 -8.90 -4.59 4.60
C GLU A 76 -8.67 -3.09 4.86
N SER A 77 -8.08 -2.74 6.00
CA SER A 77 -7.89 -1.34 6.41
C SER A 77 -6.56 -0.75 5.93
N CYS A 78 -5.70 -1.56 5.32
CA CYS A 78 -4.45 -1.09 4.71
C CYS A 78 -4.78 -0.40 3.37
N CYS A 79 -5.18 0.86 3.43
CA CYS A 79 -5.52 1.65 2.25
C CYS A 79 -4.29 2.43 1.77
N VAL A 80 -3.86 2.17 0.53
CA VAL A 80 -2.85 2.97 -0.17
C VAL A 80 -3.55 4.00 -1.04
N LEU A 81 -3.42 5.26 -0.66
CA LEU A 81 -3.94 6.42 -1.37
C LEU A 81 -2.83 7.01 -2.23
N CYS A 82 -3.11 7.21 -3.52
CA CYS A 82 -2.27 8.02 -4.37
C CYS A 82 -2.63 9.50 -4.15
N GLY A 83 -1.85 10.19 -3.33
CA GLY A 83 -2.10 11.59 -2.98
C GLY A 83 -1.99 12.54 -4.18
N ASN A 84 -3.09 13.24 -4.49
CA ASN A 84 -3.03 14.60 -5.03
C ASN A 84 -2.91 15.56 -3.85
N LEU A 85 -1.72 15.63 -3.23
CA LEU A 85 -1.39 16.82 -2.46
C LEU A 85 -1.11 17.90 -3.50
N LYS A 86 -2.12 18.74 -3.76
CA LYS A 86 -1.89 20.03 -4.43
C LYS A 86 -0.93 20.86 -3.60
#